data_AF-A0A8I1P0J4-F1
#
_entry.id   AF-A0A8I1P0J4-F1
#
_cell.length_a   1.000
_cell.length_b   1.000
_cell.length_c   1.000
_cell.angle_alpha   90.00
_cell.angle_beta   90.00
_cell.angle_gamma   90.00
#
_symmetry.space_group_name_H-M   'P 1'
#
loop_
_entity.id
_entity.type
_entity.pdbx_description
1 polymer ?
#
loop_
_entity_poly.entity_id
_entity_poly.type
_entity_poly.pdbx_seq_one_letter_code
_entity_poly.pdbx_strand_id
1 'polypeptide(L)' 'MTTTITVKAGHGWPVRVQGIDPHTSEDIPMYSGLVAAGETRDFICHSAMDLRIHEIQPDEVAAEKAATDATTAA' A
#
# COMPACT_ATOMS: atom_id res chain seq x y z
N MET A 1 6.26 -16.25 -13.73
CA MET A 1 5.24 -16.85 -12.83
C MET A 1 4.51 -15.70 -12.17
N THR A 2 3.20 -15.85 -11.96
CA THR A 2 2.34 -14.82 -11.38
C THR A 2 1.52 -15.44 -10.26
N THR A 3 1.46 -14.75 -9.12
CA THR A 3 0.75 -15.17 -7.90
C THR A 3 -0.29 -14.12 -7.56
N THR A 4 -1.52 -14.54 -7.27
CA THR A 4 -2.55 -13.67 -6.73
C THR A 4 -2.48 -13.69 -5.20
N ILE A 5 -2.45 -12.51 -4.58
CA ILE A 5 -2.48 -12.33 -3.13
C ILE A 5 -3.74 -11.54 -2.76
N THR A 6 -4.61 -12.15 -1.95
CA THR A 6 -5.81 -11.49 -1.42
C THR A 6 -5.48 -10.83 -0.08
N VAL A 7 -5.61 -9.51 0.00
CA VAL A 7 -5.39 -8.73 1.21
C VAL A 7 -6.74 -8.35 1.82
N LYS A 8 -6.93 -8.62 3.11
CA LYS A 8 -8.15 -8.34 3.87
C LYS A 8 -7.86 -7.37 5.01
N ALA A 9 -8.40 -6.16 4.95
CA ALA A 9 -8.24 -5.14 5.97
C ALA A 9 -9.29 -5.32 7.10
N GLY A 10 -9.28 -6.48 7.75
CA GLY A 10 -10.39 -6.94 8.60
C GLY A 10 -10.54 -6.28 9.97
N HIS A 11 -9.56 -5.51 10.43
CA HIS A 11 -9.49 -5.02 11.82
C HIS A 11 -9.63 -3.50 11.97
N GLY A 12 -10.29 -2.85 11.01
CA GLY A 12 -10.74 -1.46 11.14
C GLY A 12 -9.77 -0.40 10.62
N TRP A 13 -8.55 -0.78 10.23
CA TRP A 13 -7.58 0.11 9.60
C TRP A 13 -7.36 -0.23 8.13
N PRO A 14 -7.11 0.78 7.28
CA PRO A 14 -6.76 0.54 5.90
C PRO A 14 -5.34 -0.05 5.79
N VAL A 15 -5.10 -0.83 4.74
CA VAL A 15 -3.82 -1.48 4.48
C VAL A 15 -3.23 -0.92 3.20
N ARG A 16 -2.00 -0.42 3.27
CA ARG A 16 -1.19 -0.04 2.11
C ARG A 16 -0.48 -1.28 1.57
N VAL A 17 -0.61 -1.52 0.28
CA VAL A 17 0.14 -2.56 -0.44
C VAL A 17 1.06 -1.86 -1.43
N GLN A 18 2.35 -2.11 -1.34
CA GLN A 18 3.37 -1.51 -2.20
C GLN A 18 4.05 -2.62 -3.01
N GLY A 19 4.11 -2.45 -4.32
CA GLY A 19 5.02 -3.22 -5.15
C GLY A 19 6.43 -2.69 -4.96
N ILE A 20 7.41 -3.55 -4.72
CA ILE A 20 8.81 -3.16 -4.55
C ILE A 20 9.73 -4.02 -5.41
N ASP A 21 10.79 -3.42 -5.95
CA ASP A 21 11.89 -4.17 -6.56
C ASP A 21 12.71 -4.85 -5.44
N PRO A 22 12.89 -6.18 -5.46
CA PRO A 22 13.56 -6.90 -4.38
C PRO A 22 15.06 -6.64 -4.29
N HIS A 23 15.67 -6.08 -5.34
CA HIS A 23 17.10 -5.80 -5.42
C HIS A 23 17.44 -4.36 -5.07
N THR A 24 16.58 -3.41 -5.47
CA THR A 24 16.82 -1.97 -5.22
C THR A 24 15.99 -1.43 -4.06
N SER A 25 14.94 -2.14 -3.63
CA SER A 25 13.93 -1.67 -2.68
C SER A 25 13.17 -0.41 -3.13
N GLU A 26 13.20 -0.10 -4.43
CA GLU A 26 12.44 1.01 -5.01
C GLU A 26 10.98 0.62 -5.22
N ASP A 27 10.09 1.62 -5.08
CA ASP A 27 8.65 1.44 -5.28
C ASP A 27 8.31 1.21 -6.76
N ILE A 28 7.35 0.32 -7.01
CA ILE A 28 6.76 0.05 -8.32
C ILE A 28 5.28 0.49 -8.27
N PRO A 29 4.97 1.75 -8.64
CA PRO A 29 3.65 2.35 -8.38
C PRO A 29 2.49 1.61 -9.05
N MET A 30 2.72 0.99 -10.21
CA MET A 30 1.68 0.29 -10.98
C MET A 30 1.09 -0.93 -10.25
N TYR A 31 1.82 -1.51 -9.29
CA TYR A 31 1.39 -2.67 -8.51
C TYR A 31 1.08 -2.33 -7.05
N SER A 32 0.97 -1.04 -6.75
CA SER A 32 0.66 -0.53 -5.42
C SER A 32 -0.81 -0.15 -5.31
N GLY A 33 -1.34 -0.13 -4.08
CA GLY A 33 -2.71 0.27 -3.82
C GLY A 33 -3.06 0.31 -2.35
N LEU A 34 -4.28 0.75 -2.07
CA LEU A 34 -4.86 0.81 -0.73
C LEU A 34 -6.04 -0.15 -0.64
N VAL A 35 -6.12 -0.90 0.46
CA VAL A 35 -7.30 -1.66 0.84
C VAL A 35 -7.99 -0.88 1.95
N ALA A 36 -9.21 -0.38 1.71
CA ALA A 36 -9.92 0.38 2.72
C ALA A 36 -10.26 -0.51 3.93
N ALA A 37 -10.48 0.11 5.10
CA ALA A 37 -10.89 -0.62 6.30
C ALA A 37 -12.16 -1.45 6.03
N GLY A 38 -12.13 -2.73 6.39
CA GLY A 38 -13.21 -3.69 6.16
C GLY A 38 -13.29 -4.25 4.73
N GLU A 39 -12.44 -3.78 3.81
CA GLU A 39 -12.43 -4.24 2.42
C GLU A 39 -11.51 -5.47 2.23
N THR A 40 -11.74 -6.17 1.12
CA THR A 40 -10.86 -7.22 0.60
C THR A 40 -10.51 -6.87 -0.85
N ARG A 41 -9.24 -6.99 -1.21
CA ARG A 41 -8.78 -6.74 -2.58
C ARG A 41 -7.67 -7.71 -2.97
N ASP A 42 -7.67 -8.07 -4.25
CA ASP A 42 -6.62 -8.90 -4.84
C ASP A 42 -5.51 -8.05 -5.43
N PHE A 43 -4.28 -8.50 -5.23
CA PHE A 43 -3.07 -7.95 -5.82
C PHE A 43 -2.33 -9.05 -6.56
N ILE A 44 -1.58 -8.64 -7.57
CA ILE A 44 -0.76 -9.54 -8.35
C ILE A 44 0.69 -9.36 -7.91
N CYS A 45 1.39 -10.45 -7.63
CA CYS A 45 2.85 -10.51 -7.51
C CYS A 45 3.40 -11.33 -8.67
N HIS A 46 4.36 -10.80 -9.43
CA HIS A 46 4.96 -11.51 -10.57
C HIS A 46 6.49 -11.57 -10.43
N SER A 47 7.13 -12.31 -11.33
CA SER A 47 8.60 -12.42 -11.35
C SER A 47 9.25 -11.03 -11.39
N ALA A 48 10.24 -10.81 -10.52
CA ALA A 48 10.98 -9.57 -10.30
C ALA A 48 10.30 -8.49 -9.43
N MET A 49 9.30 -8.83 -8.61
CA MET A 49 8.82 -7.92 -7.58
C MET A 49 8.42 -8.64 -6.29
N ASP A 50 8.49 -7.90 -5.18
CA ASP A 50 7.88 -8.27 -3.90
C ASP A 50 6.68 -7.35 -3.61
N LEU A 51 5.80 -7.77 -2.70
CA LEU A 51 4.76 -6.91 -2.14
C LEU A 51 5.06 -6.63 -0.67
N ARG A 52 5.11 -5.36 -0.29
CA ARG A 52 5.12 -4.91 1.10
C ARG A 52 3.69 -4.57 1.52
N ILE A 53 3.23 -5.20 2.60
CA ILE A 53 1.90 -4.98 3.17
C ILE A 53 2.08 -4.26 4.50
N HIS A 54 1.45 -3.10 4.64
CA HIS A 54 1.56 -2.25 5.82
C HIS A 54 0.18 -1.76 6.28
N GLU A 55 -0.19 -2.08 7.51
CA GLU A 55 -1.41 -1.55 8.13
C GLU A 55 -1.16 -0.10 8.54
N ILE A 56 -1.94 0.83 7.96
CA ILE A 56 -1.77 2.25 8.21
C ILE A 56 -2.25 2.56 9.63
N GLN A 57 -1.33 3.03 10.47
CA GLN A 57 -1.63 3.44 11.83
C GLN A 57 -2.27 4.85 11.88
N PRO A 58 -2.98 5.20 12.97
CA PRO A 58 -3.70 6.47 13.06
C PRO A 58 -2.83 7.72 12.92
N ASP A 59 -1.60 7.65 13.42
CA ASP A 59 -0.59 8.71 13.36
C ASP A 59 -0.06 8.94 11.94
N GLU A 60 0.03 7.87 11.13
CA GLU A 60 0.40 7.97 9.72
C GLU A 60 -0.67 8.68 8.90
N VAL A 61 -1.96 8.45 9.20
CA VAL A 61 -3.07 9.18 8.56
C VAL A 61 -2.97 10.67 8.86
N ALA A 62 -2.62 11.04 10.09
CA ALA A 62 -2.45 12.44 10.49
C ALA A 62 -1.26 13.10 9.78
N ALA A 63 -0.15 12.38 9.62
CA ALA A 63 1.04 12.85 8.91
C ALA A 63 0.78 13.04 7.41
N GLU A 64 0.09 12.11 6.75
CA GLU A 64 -0.21 12.17 5.31
C GLU A 64 -1.19 13.32 4.98
N LYS A 65 -2.15 13.57 5.87
CA LYS A 65 -3.03 14.73 5.78
C LYS A 65 -2.26 16.05 5.90
N ALA A 66 -1.36 16.16 6.88
CA ALA A 66 -0.55 17.36 7.06
C ALA A 66 0.37 17.66 5.85
N ALA A 67 0.93 16.61 5.22
CA ALA A 67 1.76 16.75 4.02
C ALA A 67 0.96 17.21 2.79
N THR A 68 -0.27 16.71 2.64
CA THR A 68 -1.16 17.08 1.52
C THR A 68 -1.64 18.54 1.65
N ASP A 69 -2.00 18.97 2.86
CA ASP A 69 -2.44 20.33 3.14
C ASP A 69 -1.31 21.36 2.90
N ALA A 70 -0.06 21.02 3.20
CA ALA A 70 1.10 21.87 2.95
C ALA A 70 1.42 22.04 1.45
N THR A 71 1.12 21.05 0.62
CA THR A 71 1.39 21.08 -0.83
C THR A 71 0.31 21.86 -1.60
N THR A 72 -0.92 21.90 -1.09
CA THR A 72 -2.04 22.62 -1.73
C THR A 72 -2.07 24.11 -1.38
N ALA A 73 -1.34 24.51 -0.34
CA ALA A 73 -1.20 25.90 0.12
C ALA A 73 0.00 26.65 -0.49
N ALA A 74 0.77 26.01 -1.39
CA ALA A 74 1.94 26.56 -2.08
C ALA A 74 1.65 26.82 -3.57
#